data_AF-A0A1E5UZM1-F1
#
_entry.id   AF-A0A1E5UZM1-F1
#
_cell.length_a   1.000
_cell.length_b   1.000
_cell.length_c   1.000
_cell.angle_alpha   90.00
_cell.angle_beta   90.00
_cell.angle_gamma   90.00
#
_symmetry.space_group_name_H-M   'P 1'
#
loop_
_entity.id
_entity.type
_entity.pdbx_description
1 polymer ?
#
loop_
_entity_poly.entity_id
_entity_poly.type
_entity_poly.pdbx_seq_one_letter_code
_entity_poly.pdbx_strand_id
1 'polypeptide(L)'
;MALAPSGSAPISAGLAPTTLPAATTLSLRCYLQHRVSYDRGGSGCRARNADLRCRRRLLTARGERPHHDDEEEQDPSAPAGFDAAVALFNRGEFHACHDVVEELWYGAEDPARTLLHGILQCAVGFHHLFNQNHRGAMMELGEGLCKLRKLNVDDDHPFSRFRDEVAAVLQFLYRTQKELAACTDDLCLTMDGSPSSYQLLGNFAAGQQLYRLEADTHDAATSSIIFSVSDNRASQAAPPRVKLPMLHATEQSLTELQCAYRYM
;
A
#
# COMPACT_ATOMS: atom_id res chain seq x y z
N MET A 1 -59.82 59.36 -0.49
CA MET A 1 -59.18 58.54 0.56
C MET A 1 -58.29 57.54 -0.16
N ALA A 2 -57.04 57.94 -0.43
CA ALA A 2 -56.08 57.18 -1.24
C ALA A 2 -55.09 56.50 -0.29
N LEU A 3 -54.97 55.17 -0.40
CA LEU A 3 -54.01 54.35 0.34
C LEU A 3 -52.76 54.11 -0.53
N ALA A 4 -51.62 54.16 0.15
CA ALA A 4 -50.25 54.14 -0.35
C ALA A 4 -49.78 52.74 -0.86
N PRO A 5 -48.61 52.67 -1.52
CA PRO A 5 -48.17 51.53 -2.32
C PRO A 5 -47.31 50.52 -1.54
N SER A 6 -47.35 49.25 -1.93
CA SER A 6 -46.40 48.23 -1.49
C SER A 6 -45.15 48.26 -2.39
N GLY A 7 -44.01 48.56 -1.77
CA GLY A 7 -42.70 48.63 -2.42
C GLY A 7 -42.15 47.26 -2.80
N SER A 8 -41.61 47.19 -4.01
CA SER A 8 -40.73 46.16 -4.51
C SER A 8 -39.30 46.38 -3.98
N ALA A 9 -38.71 45.35 -3.37
CA ALA A 9 -37.29 45.30 -3.06
C ALA A 9 -36.65 44.14 -3.85
N PRO A 10 -35.49 44.35 -4.50
CA PRO A 10 -34.78 43.30 -5.22
C PRO A 10 -33.94 42.47 -4.24
N ILE A 11 -34.08 41.14 -4.29
CA ILE A 11 -33.19 40.21 -3.60
C ILE A 11 -31.92 40.09 -4.42
N SER A 12 -30.85 40.73 -3.96
CA SER A 12 -29.48 40.51 -4.40
C SER A 12 -28.64 40.15 -3.18
N ALA A 13 -28.27 38.89 -3.06
CA ALA A 13 -27.26 38.33 -2.17
C ALA A 13 -26.99 36.93 -2.74
N GLY A 14 -25.82 36.56 -3.24
CA GLY A 14 -24.47 36.87 -2.80
C GLY A 14 -23.76 35.52 -2.82
N LEU A 15 -23.15 35.17 -3.96
CA LEU A 15 -22.35 33.95 -4.11
C LEU A 15 -21.12 34.09 -3.20
N ALA A 16 -21.14 33.41 -2.06
CA ALA A 16 -19.96 33.19 -1.25
C ALA A 16 -19.08 32.11 -1.93
N PRO A 17 -17.75 32.29 -1.99
CA PRO A 17 -16.87 31.27 -2.55
C PRO A 17 -16.83 30.07 -1.59
N THR A 18 -17.23 28.91 -2.09
CA THR A 18 -17.02 27.62 -1.42
C THR A 18 -15.53 27.35 -1.33
N THR A 19 -14.95 27.63 -0.18
CA THR A 19 -13.61 27.19 0.18
C THR A 19 -13.61 25.67 0.32
N LEU A 20 -12.88 24.99 -0.56
CA LEU A 20 -12.56 23.56 -0.44
C LEU A 20 -11.85 23.34 0.91
N PRO A 21 -12.26 22.37 1.75
CA PRO A 21 -11.46 22.01 2.90
C PRO A 21 -10.16 21.34 2.42
N ALA A 22 -9.05 21.79 3.00
CA ALA A 22 -7.71 21.27 2.77
C ALA A 22 -7.67 19.74 2.93
N ALA A 23 -6.99 19.08 1.99
CA ALA A 23 -6.69 17.66 2.01
C ALA A 23 -6.15 17.27 3.40
N THR A 24 -6.95 16.49 4.12
CA THR A 24 -6.65 16.10 5.48
C THR A 24 -5.53 15.06 5.44
N THR A 25 -4.39 15.39 6.04
CA THR A 25 -3.23 14.53 6.26
C THR A 25 -3.61 13.36 7.17
N LEU A 26 -4.21 12.32 6.60
CA LEU A 26 -4.60 11.09 7.28
C LEU A 26 -3.67 9.95 6.87
N SER A 27 -2.36 10.12 7.06
CA SER A 27 -1.34 9.15 6.61
C SER A 27 -0.48 8.53 7.71
N LEU A 28 -0.71 8.80 9.01
CA LEU A 28 0.18 8.23 10.05
C LEU A 28 -0.49 7.64 11.29
N ARG A 29 -1.81 7.81 11.48
CA ARG A 29 -2.48 7.33 12.72
C ARG A 29 -2.92 5.87 12.71
N CYS A 30 -2.99 5.19 11.56
CA CYS A 30 -3.50 3.82 11.52
C CYS A 30 -2.44 2.74 11.85
N TYR A 31 -1.16 3.09 11.94
CA TYR A 31 -0.08 2.13 12.16
C TYR A 31 0.19 1.72 13.62
N LEU A 32 -0.56 2.25 14.59
CA LEU A 32 -0.24 2.07 16.02
C LEU A 32 -1.12 1.09 16.81
N GLN A 33 -2.15 0.44 16.23
CA GLN A 33 -3.20 -0.15 17.06
C GLN A 33 -3.36 -1.68 17.08
N HIS A 34 -2.41 -2.47 16.55
CA HIS A 34 -2.47 -3.94 16.69
C HIS A 34 -1.17 -4.60 17.14
N ARG A 35 -0.61 -4.14 18.28
CA ARG A 35 0.43 -4.87 18.99
C ARG A 35 0.12 -5.03 20.49
N VAL A 36 -0.84 -5.90 20.82
CA VAL A 36 -0.87 -6.58 22.13
C VAL A 36 -1.54 -7.96 21.98
N SER A 37 -0.74 -9.02 21.90
CA SER A 37 -0.92 -10.26 22.69
C SER A 37 0.15 -11.32 22.36
N TYR A 38 0.99 -11.57 23.36
CA TYR A 38 1.79 -12.76 23.71
C TYR A 38 2.67 -13.47 22.66
N ASP A 39 3.99 -13.47 22.89
CA ASP A 39 4.63 -14.62 23.56
C ASP A 39 5.93 -14.20 24.27
N ARG A 40 6.17 -14.79 25.45
CA ARG A 40 7.24 -14.42 26.38
C ARG A 40 8.35 -15.46 26.25
N GLY A 41 9.25 -15.28 25.29
CA GLY A 41 10.48 -16.07 25.21
C GLY A 41 11.23 -15.92 23.89
N GLY A 42 12.37 -15.25 23.91
CA GLY A 42 13.40 -15.36 22.86
C GLY A 42 13.95 -14.05 22.30
N SER A 43 15.24 -13.82 22.57
CA SER A 43 16.18 -12.90 21.89
C SER A 43 15.88 -11.38 21.88
N GLY A 44 16.55 -10.67 22.78
CA GLY A 44 16.44 -9.22 23.00
C GLY A 44 16.93 -8.29 21.88
N CYS A 45 17.46 -8.81 20.76
CA CYS A 45 17.97 -7.98 19.67
C CYS A 45 16.84 -7.41 18.78
N ARG A 46 15.76 -8.17 18.58
CA ARG A 46 14.66 -7.78 17.68
C ARG A 46 13.78 -6.65 18.24
N ALA A 47 13.67 -6.58 19.57
CA ALA A 47 12.89 -5.55 20.27
C ALA A 47 13.59 -4.18 20.25
N ARG A 48 14.92 -4.14 20.36
CA ARG A 48 15.72 -2.90 20.34
C ARG A 48 15.63 -2.18 18.99
N ASN A 49 15.71 -2.92 17.88
CA ASN A 49 15.57 -2.34 16.53
C ASN A 49 14.16 -1.79 16.27
N ALA A 50 13.10 -2.38 16.84
CA ALA A 50 11.74 -1.84 16.71
C ALA A 50 11.56 -0.49 17.45
N ASP A 51 12.15 -0.35 18.63
CA ASP A 51 12.08 0.85 19.47
C ASP A 51 12.83 2.04 18.86
N LEU A 52 14.03 1.79 18.32
CA LEU A 52 14.84 2.80 17.64
C LEU A 52 14.24 3.25 16.29
N ARG A 53 13.57 2.35 15.55
CA ARG A 53 12.77 2.71 14.36
C ARG A 53 11.58 3.62 14.69
N CYS A 54 10.93 3.38 15.83
CA CYS A 54 9.87 4.25 16.32
C CYS A 54 10.43 5.65 16.66
N ARG A 55 11.60 5.70 17.31
CA ARG A 55 12.32 6.94 17.62
C ARG A 55 12.70 7.71 16.36
N ARG A 56 13.23 7.06 15.32
CA ARG A 56 13.61 7.72 14.06
C ARG A 56 12.38 8.28 13.32
N ARG A 57 11.26 7.53 13.26
CA ARG A 57 9.96 8.03 12.76
C ARG A 57 9.46 9.26 13.53
N LEU A 58 9.58 9.26 14.87
CA LEU A 58 9.18 10.39 15.71
C LEU A 58 10.05 11.64 15.48
N LEU A 59 11.37 11.46 15.32
CA LEU A 59 12.31 12.56 15.05
C LEU A 59 12.02 13.20 13.68
N THR A 60 11.84 12.40 12.62
CA THR A 60 11.51 12.92 11.29
C THR A 60 10.12 13.60 11.26
N ALA A 61 9.13 13.05 11.97
CA ALA A 61 7.81 13.70 12.11
C ALA A 61 7.88 15.07 12.81
N ARG A 62 8.93 15.31 13.62
CA ARG A 62 9.22 16.60 14.26
C ARG A 62 10.13 17.51 13.44
N GLY A 63 10.60 17.07 12.27
CA GLY A 63 11.59 17.78 11.46
C GLY A 63 13.00 17.76 12.07
N GLU A 64 13.24 16.88 13.04
CA GLU A 64 14.53 16.71 13.71
C GLU A 64 15.34 15.63 12.99
N ARG A 65 16.62 15.90 12.69
CA ARG A 65 17.56 14.87 12.23
C ARG A 65 18.17 14.17 13.45
N PRO A 66 18.32 12.83 13.44
CA PRO A 66 19.02 12.12 14.51
C PRO A 66 20.44 12.67 14.70
N HIS A 67 20.89 12.74 15.96
CA HIS A 67 22.26 13.13 16.29
C HIS A 67 23.24 12.02 15.88
N HIS A 68 24.41 12.41 15.36
CA HIS A 68 25.45 11.54 14.80
C HIS A 68 26.05 10.54 15.81
N ASP A 69 25.76 10.68 17.11
CA ASP A 69 26.30 9.80 18.17
C ASP A 69 25.42 8.56 18.43
N ASP A 70 24.26 8.44 17.78
CA ASP A 70 23.48 7.18 17.70
C ASP A 70 23.99 6.34 16.48
N GLU A 71 25.32 6.27 16.28
CA GLU A 71 25.94 5.46 15.24
C GLU A 71 25.63 3.97 15.50
N GLU A 72 24.66 3.49 14.74
CA GLU A 72 24.20 2.11 14.69
C GLU A 72 25.41 1.17 14.60
N GLU A 73 25.50 0.17 15.49
CA GLU A 73 26.15 -1.09 15.12
C GLU A 73 25.29 -1.69 14.00
N GLN A 74 25.44 -1.20 12.78
CA GLN A 74 24.93 -1.84 11.58
C GLN A 74 25.62 -3.18 11.52
N ASP A 75 24.86 -4.26 11.74
CA ASP A 75 25.32 -5.61 11.46
C ASP A 75 25.77 -5.62 9.99
N PRO A 76 27.09 -5.75 9.70
CA PRO A 76 27.60 -5.66 8.34
C PRO A 76 27.10 -6.83 7.46
N SER A 77 26.44 -7.83 8.06
CA SER A 77 25.79 -8.92 7.35
C SER A 77 24.30 -8.67 7.02
N ALA A 78 23.70 -7.59 7.50
CA ALA A 78 22.32 -7.26 7.22
C ALA A 78 22.14 -6.87 5.73
N PRO A 79 21.10 -7.37 5.05
CA PRO A 79 20.82 -7.00 3.66
C PRO A 79 20.53 -5.50 3.57
N ALA A 80 21.31 -4.77 2.77
CA ALA A 80 21.19 -3.33 2.57
C ALA A 80 21.24 -2.98 1.07
N GLY A 81 20.70 -1.82 0.72
CA GLY A 81 20.67 -1.34 -0.67
C GLY A 81 19.45 -1.80 -1.46
N PHE A 82 19.29 -1.21 -2.65
CA PHE A 82 18.10 -1.44 -3.48
C PHE A 82 18.01 -2.86 -4.02
N ASP A 83 19.13 -3.45 -4.47
CA ASP A 83 19.15 -4.83 -4.99
C ASP A 83 18.79 -5.85 -3.90
N ALA A 84 19.17 -5.60 -2.65
CA ALA A 84 18.75 -6.43 -1.53
C ALA A 84 17.25 -6.33 -1.27
N ALA A 85 16.66 -5.12 -1.33
CA ALA A 85 15.22 -4.93 -1.23
C ALA A 85 14.46 -5.65 -2.36
N VAL A 86 14.98 -5.59 -3.60
CA VAL A 86 14.43 -6.31 -4.76
C VAL A 86 14.44 -7.81 -4.51
N ALA A 87 15.58 -8.35 -4.06
CA ALA A 87 15.72 -9.78 -3.79
C ALA A 87 14.77 -10.24 -2.67
N LEU A 88 14.61 -9.46 -1.61
CA LEU A 88 13.66 -9.73 -0.52
C LEU A 88 12.21 -9.69 -1.02
N PHE A 89 11.84 -8.69 -1.83
CA PHE A 89 10.50 -8.58 -2.41
C PHE A 89 10.16 -9.83 -3.23
N ASN A 90 11.08 -10.22 -4.13
CA ASN A 90 10.91 -11.33 -5.04
C ASN A 90 10.91 -12.70 -4.34
N ARG A 91 11.49 -12.80 -3.13
CA ARG A 91 11.38 -13.99 -2.26
C ARG A 91 10.11 -14.03 -1.41
N GLY A 92 9.26 -13.00 -1.50
CA GLY A 92 8.07 -12.87 -0.64
C GLY A 92 8.39 -12.44 0.80
N GLU A 93 9.61 -11.99 1.08
CA GLU A 93 10.04 -11.48 2.40
C GLU A 93 9.62 -10.02 2.57
N PHE A 94 8.33 -9.74 2.38
CA PHE A 94 7.82 -8.38 2.21
C PHE A 94 8.06 -7.45 3.42
N HIS A 95 7.99 -7.98 4.65
CA HIS A 95 8.30 -7.18 5.84
C HIS A 95 9.79 -6.81 5.93
N ALA A 96 10.68 -7.72 5.55
CA ALA A 96 12.12 -7.42 5.51
C ALA A 96 12.43 -6.44 4.38
N CYS A 97 11.81 -6.61 3.21
CA CYS A 97 11.87 -5.66 2.10
C CYS A 97 11.42 -4.27 2.54
N HIS A 98 10.27 -4.16 3.21
CA HIS A 98 9.78 -2.89 3.78
C HIS A 98 10.85 -2.18 4.61
N ASP A 99 11.50 -2.90 5.54
CA ASP A 99 12.50 -2.31 6.43
C ASP A 99 13.72 -1.76 5.64
N VAL A 100 14.19 -2.49 4.61
CA VAL A 100 15.31 -2.02 3.76
C VAL A 100 14.90 -0.81 2.91
N VAL A 101 13.72 -0.86 2.28
CA VAL A 101 13.23 0.25 1.43
C VAL A 101 12.95 1.50 2.25
N GLU A 102 12.47 1.37 3.48
CA GLU A 102 12.27 2.49 4.40
C GLU A 102 13.56 3.24 4.70
N GLU A 103 14.67 2.54 4.94
CA GLU A 103 15.96 3.17 5.18
C GLU A 103 16.44 3.94 3.94
N LEU A 104 16.32 3.35 2.75
CA LEU A 104 16.62 4.03 1.48
C LEU A 104 15.74 5.26 1.27
N TRP A 105 14.46 5.16 1.62
CA TRP A 105 13.50 6.23 1.46
C TRP A 105 13.81 7.45 2.35
N TYR A 106 14.36 7.28 3.54
CA TYR A 106 14.69 8.40 4.42
C TYR A 106 15.69 9.38 3.78
N GLY A 107 16.71 8.86 3.10
CA GLY A 107 17.75 9.65 2.43
C GLY A 107 17.42 10.07 0.99
N ALA A 108 16.33 9.54 0.42
CA ALA A 108 16.03 9.75 -1.00
C ALA A 108 15.33 11.10 -1.27
N GLU A 109 15.71 11.71 -2.40
CA GLU A 109 15.05 12.85 -3.02
C GLU A 109 14.20 12.40 -4.23
N ASP A 110 13.25 13.23 -4.64
CA ASP A 110 12.45 12.94 -5.84
C ASP A 110 13.32 12.93 -7.11
N PRO A 111 13.03 12.03 -8.08
CA PRO A 111 11.88 11.12 -8.15
C PRO A 111 12.04 9.79 -7.40
N ALA A 112 13.25 9.44 -6.97
CA ALA A 112 13.53 8.16 -6.31
C ALA A 112 12.75 8.00 -5.00
N ARG A 113 12.57 9.09 -4.26
CA ARG A 113 11.73 9.13 -3.06
C ARG A 113 10.30 8.64 -3.32
N THR A 114 9.67 9.12 -4.39
CA THR A 114 8.31 8.71 -4.77
C THR A 114 8.25 7.23 -5.17
N LEU A 115 9.24 6.74 -5.94
CA LEU A 115 9.34 5.32 -6.29
C LEU A 115 9.49 4.43 -5.05
N LEU A 116 10.47 4.72 -4.20
CA LEU A 116 10.77 3.94 -3.00
C LEU A 116 9.55 3.89 -2.07
N HIS A 117 8.84 5.01 -1.94
CA HIS A 117 7.62 5.05 -1.15
C HIS A 117 6.49 4.20 -1.80
N GLY A 118 6.41 4.15 -3.13
CA GLY A 118 5.52 3.24 -3.84
C GLY A 118 5.84 1.77 -3.55
N ILE A 119 7.11 1.38 -3.64
CA ILE A 119 7.58 0.00 -3.37
C ILE A 119 7.36 -0.37 -1.90
N LEU A 120 7.67 0.54 -0.96
CA LEU A 120 7.45 0.36 0.47
C LEU A 120 5.99 0.03 0.77
N GLN A 121 5.07 0.82 0.21
CA GLN A 121 3.63 0.63 0.31
C GLN A 121 3.17 -0.71 -0.30
N CYS A 122 3.73 -1.10 -1.45
CA CYS A 122 3.46 -2.40 -2.04
C CYS A 122 3.92 -3.55 -1.13
N ALA A 123 5.14 -3.47 -0.58
CA ALA A 123 5.68 -4.49 0.31
C ALA A 123 4.81 -4.69 1.56
N VAL A 124 4.47 -3.62 2.28
CA VAL A 124 3.60 -3.75 3.45
C VAL A 124 2.16 -4.18 3.08
N GLY A 125 1.66 -3.78 1.91
CA GLY A 125 0.39 -4.27 1.36
C GLY A 125 0.37 -5.79 1.16
N PHE A 126 1.42 -6.36 0.56
CA PHE A 126 1.56 -7.81 0.43
C PHE A 126 1.74 -8.51 1.78
N HIS A 127 2.51 -7.91 2.71
CA HIS A 127 2.64 -8.43 4.07
C HIS A 127 1.27 -8.52 4.77
N HIS A 128 0.42 -7.49 4.63
CA HIS A 128 -0.94 -7.52 5.14
C HIS A 128 -1.80 -8.60 4.49
N LEU A 129 -1.70 -8.76 3.17
CA LEU A 129 -2.48 -9.77 2.44
C LEU A 129 -2.21 -11.18 2.98
N PHE A 130 -0.93 -11.53 3.15
CA PHE A 130 -0.52 -12.85 3.63
C PHE A 130 -0.68 -13.04 5.14
N ASN A 131 -0.95 -11.96 5.89
CA ASN A 131 -1.33 -11.99 7.29
C ASN A 131 -2.83 -11.80 7.52
N GLN A 132 -3.66 -12.12 6.53
CA GLN A 132 -5.13 -12.11 6.64
C GLN A 132 -5.71 -10.73 7.00
N ASN A 133 -4.97 -9.67 6.67
CA ASN A 133 -5.43 -8.29 6.76
C ASN A 133 -5.76 -7.76 5.36
N HIS A 134 -6.90 -8.21 4.84
CA HIS A 134 -7.35 -7.88 3.49
C HIS A 134 -7.55 -6.37 3.28
N ARG A 135 -8.21 -5.71 4.23
CA ARG A 135 -8.45 -4.26 4.18
C ARG A 135 -7.14 -3.47 4.14
N GLY A 136 -6.20 -3.82 5.00
CA GLY A 136 -4.87 -3.20 5.03
C GLY A 136 -4.12 -3.42 3.71
N ALA A 137 -4.18 -4.63 3.15
CA ALA A 137 -3.56 -4.93 1.87
C ALA A 137 -4.08 -4.03 0.75
N MET A 138 -5.40 -3.92 0.61
CA MET A 138 -6.01 -3.11 -0.45
C MET A 138 -5.69 -1.63 -0.32
N MET A 139 -5.69 -1.10 0.91
CA MET A 139 -5.34 0.29 1.17
C MET A 139 -3.89 0.59 0.78
N GLU A 140 -2.93 -0.18 1.29
CA GLU A 140 -1.50 0.08 1.04
C GLU A 140 -1.12 -0.20 -0.43
N LEU A 141 -1.67 -1.25 -1.06
CA LEU A 141 -1.45 -1.51 -2.49
C LEU A 141 -2.03 -0.39 -3.37
N GLY A 142 -3.21 0.14 -3.03
CA GLY A 142 -3.81 1.28 -3.73
C GLY A 142 -2.95 2.55 -3.63
N GLU A 143 -2.45 2.83 -2.43
CA GLU A 143 -1.62 3.99 -2.14
C GLU A 143 -0.19 3.86 -2.74
N GLY A 144 0.34 2.64 -2.83
CA GLY A 144 1.55 2.31 -3.58
C GLY A 144 1.37 2.57 -5.08
N LEU A 145 0.29 2.07 -5.68
CA LEU A 145 -0.02 2.33 -7.10
C LEU A 145 -0.22 3.80 -7.42
N CYS A 146 -0.85 4.57 -6.52
CA CYS A 146 -1.00 6.02 -6.69
C CYS A 146 0.37 6.69 -6.87
N LYS A 147 1.39 6.27 -6.12
CA LYS A 147 2.76 6.79 -6.24
C LYS A 147 3.46 6.31 -7.50
N LEU A 148 3.37 5.03 -7.81
CA LEU A 148 3.98 4.46 -9.01
C LEU A 148 3.43 5.10 -10.30
N ARG A 149 2.14 5.46 -10.33
CA ARG A 149 1.51 6.18 -11.47
C ARG A 149 1.98 7.62 -11.64
N LYS A 150 2.58 8.24 -10.61
CA LYS A 150 3.16 9.59 -10.74
C LYS A 150 4.51 9.56 -11.46
N LEU A 151 5.12 8.39 -11.56
CA LEU A 151 6.36 8.19 -12.32
C LEU A 151 6.00 8.09 -13.80
N ASN A 152 6.50 9.03 -14.58
CA ASN A 152 6.36 9.07 -16.04
C ASN A 152 7.51 8.28 -16.67
N VAL A 153 7.48 6.97 -16.46
CA VAL A 153 8.43 6.03 -17.04
C VAL A 153 7.84 5.38 -18.29
N ASP A 154 8.69 5.02 -19.25
CA ASP A 154 8.29 4.32 -20.46
C ASP A 154 7.62 2.98 -20.14
N ASP A 155 6.75 2.52 -21.05
CA ASP A 155 5.97 1.28 -20.84
C ASP A 155 6.87 0.04 -20.67
N ASP A 156 8.03 0.02 -21.32
CA ASP A 156 9.02 -1.06 -21.22
C ASP A 156 9.89 -0.98 -19.96
N HIS A 157 9.78 0.09 -19.17
CA HIS A 157 10.58 0.27 -17.97
C HIS A 157 10.20 -0.76 -16.89
N PRO A 158 11.16 -1.33 -16.14
CA PRO A 158 10.89 -2.28 -15.06
C PRO A 158 9.82 -1.83 -14.05
N PHE A 159 9.82 -0.54 -13.70
CA PHE A 159 8.83 0.05 -12.79
C PHE A 159 7.42 0.16 -13.40
N SER A 160 7.30 0.31 -14.72
CA SER A 160 6.01 0.27 -15.41
C SER A 160 5.41 -1.14 -15.35
N ARG A 161 6.22 -2.16 -15.68
CA ARG A 161 5.82 -3.57 -15.55
C ARG A 161 5.39 -3.91 -14.13
N PHE A 162 6.21 -3.52 -13.14
CA PHE A 162 5.89 -3.77 -11.73
C PHE A 162 4.58 -3.09 -11.31
N ARG A 163 4.36 -1.83 -11.70
CA ARG A 163 3.10 -1.10 -11.47
C ARG A 163 1.91 -1.86 -12.04
N ASP A 164 2.02 -2.39 -13.25
CA ASP A 164 0.91 -3.07 -13.92
C ASP A 164 0.61 -4.44 -13.28
N GLU A 165 1.63 -5.18 -12.88
CA GLU A 165 1.46 -6.42 -12.10
C GLU A 165 0.79 -6.16 -10.74
N VAL A 166 1.21 -5.11 -10.02
CA VAL A 166 0.56 -4.71 -8.75
C VAL A 166 -0.90 -4.28 -8.99
N ALA A 167 -1.18 -3.56 -10.08
CA ALA A 167 -2.54 -3.17 -10.45
C ALA A 167 -3.43 -4.38 -10.75
N ALA A 168 -2.89 -5.41 -11.41
CA ALA A 168 -3.59 -6.66 -11.64
C ALA A 168 -3.94 -7.37 -10.33
N VAL A 169 -3.02 -7.42 -9.36
CA VAL A 169 -3.32 -7.97 -8.02
C VAL A 169 -4.41 -7.17 -7.33
N LEU A 170 -4.29 -5.85 -7.27
CA LEU A 170 -5.28 -5.03 -6.58
C LEU A 170 -6.67 -5.20 -7.23
N GLN A 171 -6.74 -5.29 -8.56
CA GLN A 171 -7.98 -5.59 -9.27
C GLN A 171 -8.53 -6.98 -8.94
N PHE A 172 -7.67 -7.99 -8.81
CA PHE A 172 -8.05 -9.33 -8.39
C PHE A 172 -8.62 -9.34 -6.96
N LEU A 173 -8.00 -8.64 -6.01
CA LEU A 173 -8.50 -8.47 -4.65
C LEU A 173 -9.87 -7.78 -4.65
N TYR A 174 -10.05 -6.75 -5.48
CA TYR A 174 -11.36 -6.11 -5.66
C TYR A 174 -12.41 -7.10 -6.15
N ARG A 175 -12.14 -7.86 -7.22
CA ARG A 175 -13.12 -8.79 -7.80
C ARG A 175 -13.53 -9.88 -6.81
N THR A 176 -12.57 -10.52 -6.17
CA THR A 176 -12.83 -11.60 -5.20
C THR A 176 -13.57 -11.08 -3.96
N GLN A 177 -13.32 -9.84 -3.54
CA GLN A 177 -14.13 -9.21 -2.51
C GLN A 177 -15.55 -8.89 -2.98
N LYS A 178 -15.73 -8.41 -4.23
CA LYS A 178 -17.08 -8.20 -4.78
C LYS A 178 -17.88 -9.49 -4.81
N GLU A 179 -17.27 -10.60 -5.21
CA GLU A 179 -17.91 -11.92 -5.25
C GLU A 179 -18.36 -12.39 -3.86
N LEU A 180 -17.58 -12.13 -2.81
CA LEU A 180 -17.92 -12.52 -1.44
C LEU A 180 -18.84 -11.53 -0.70
N ALA A 181 -18.62 -10.23 -0.85
CA ALA A 181 -19.38 -9.19 -0.15
C ALA A 181 -20.75 -8.91 -0.79
N ALA A 182 -20.95 -9.36 -2.04
CA ALA A 182 -22.22 -9.22 -2.73
C ALA A 182 -23.31 -10.16 -2.22
N CYS A 183 -23.00 -11.17 -1.39
CA CYS A 183 -24.01 -12.09 -0.88
C CYS A 183 -23.71 -12.49 0.56
N THR A 184 -24.32 -11.78 1.51
CA THR A 184 -24.76 -12.43 2.76
C THR A 184 -26.20 -12.91 2.55
N ASP A 185 -26.65 -13.96 3.26
CA ASP A 185 -27.98 -14.55 3.05
C ASP A 185 -29.13 -13.52 3.07
N ASP A 186 -28.92 -12.36 3.71
CA ASP A 186 -29.92 -11.30 3.89
C ASP A 186 -29.62 -9.98 3.15
N LEU A 187 -28.45 -9.79 2.52
CA LEU A 187 -28.08 -8.49 1.92
C LEU A 187 -27.03 -8.61 0.80
N CYS A 188 -27.36 -8.01 -0.36
CA CYS A 188 -26.44 -7.80 -1.48
C CYS A 188 -26.07 -6.31 -1.60
N LEU A 189 -24.80 -5.96 -1.36
CA LEU A 189 -24.29 -4.61 -1.61
C LEU A 189 -23.61 -4.54 -2.97
N THR A 190 -24.03 -3.58 -3.82
CA THR A 190 -23.34 -3.27 -5.07
C THR A 190 -22.03 -2.54 -4.80
N MET A 191 -20.92 -3.20 -5.10
CA MET A 191 -19.58 -2.65 -4.97
C MET A 191 -19.14 -2.01 -6.29
N ASP A 192 -19.06 -0.68 -6.37
CA ASP A 192 -18.69 0.06 -7.58
C ASP A 192 -17.18 0.41 -7.65
N GLY A 193 -16.43 0.11 -6.59
CA GLY A 193 -15.00 0.39 -6.48
C GLY A 193 -14.66 1.79 -5.96
N SER A 194 -15.66 2.55 -5.49
CA SER A 194 -15.47 3.86 -4.86
C SER A 194 -14.87 3.76 -3.45
N PRO A 195 -14.21 4.82 -2.95
CA PRO A 195 -13.77 4.94 -1.56
C PRO A 195 -14.86 4.61 -0.53
N SER A 196 -16.09 5.04 -0.81
CA SER A 196 -17.25 4.81 0.05
C SER A 196 -17.64 3.34 0.12
N SER A 197 -17.59 2.61 -1.00
CA SER A 197 -17.80 1.16 -1.01
C SER A 197 -16.77 0.43 -0.14
N TYR A 198 -15.54 0.92 -0.01
CA TYR A 198 -14.53 0.34 0.89
C TYR A 198 -14.77 0.59 2.37
N GLN A 199 -15.40 1.71 2.73
CA GLN A 199 -15.75 1.99 4.12
C GLN A 199 -16.88 1.07 4.61
N LEU A 200 -17.83 0.75 3.73
CA LEU A 200 -18.96 -0.12 4.04
C LEU A 200 -18.57 -1.57 4.31
N LEU A 201 -17.36 -1.98 3.91
CA LEU A 201 -16.86 -3.34 4.13
C LEU A 201 -16.45 -3.62 5.58
N GLY A 202 -16.26 -2.59 6.41
CA GLY A 202 -15.95 -2.76 7.84
C GLY A 202 -14.78 -3.74 8.08
N ASN A 203 -15.05 -4.83 8.79
CA ASN A 203 -14.11 -5.91 9.11
C ASN A 203 -14.25 -7.15 8.20
N PHE A 204 -14.73 -6.97 6.97
CA PHE A 204 -14.91 -8.07 6.01
C PHE A 204 -13.68 -8.99 5.97
N ALA A 205 -13.93 -10.28 6.20
CA ALA A 205 -12.93 -11.36 6.20
C ALA A 205 -11.69 -11.14 7.07
N ALA A 206 -11.76 -10.27 8.09
CA ALA A 206 -10.65 -10.05 9.01
C ALA A 206 -10.24 -11.36 9.71
N GLY A 207 -8.97 -11.75 9.57
CA GLY A 207 -8.43 -13.01 10.13
C GLY A 207 -8.86 -14.28 9.39
N GLN A 208 -9.60 -14.18 8.28
CA GLN A 208 -9.94 -15.33 7.45
C GLN A 208 -8.87 -15.55 6.38
N GLN A 209 -8.53 -16.82 6.13
CA GLN A 209 -7.61 -17.18 5.06
C GLN A 209 -8.35 -17.24 3.72
N LEU A 210 -8.49 -16.10 3.06
CA LEU A 210 -9.12 -15.99 1.74
C LEU A 210 -8.19 -16.39 0.58
N TYR A 211 -6.89 -16.21 0.78
CA TYR A 211 -5.88 -16.35 -0.26
C TYR A 211 -4.78 -17.31 0.17
N ARG A 212 -4.25 -18.05 -0.80
CA ARG A 212 -3.06 -18.88 -0.64
C ARG A 212 -2.08 -18.63 -1.78
N LEU A 213 -0.80 -18.84 -1.53
CA LEU A 213 0.22 -18.81 -2.55
C LEU A 213 0.38 -20.21 -3.17
N GLU A 214 0.55 -20.27 -4.47
CA GLU A 214 0.90 -21.48 -5.23
C GLU A 214 2.07 -21.14 -6.15
N ALA A 215 3.15 -21.92 -6.09
CA ALA A 215 4.25 -21.79 -7.04
C ALA A 215 3.81 -22.33 -8.41
N ASP A 216 4.22 -21.67 -9.48
CA ASP A 216 3.99 -22.16 -10.82
C ASP A 216 4.75 -23.47 -11.04
N THR A 217 4.10 -24.40 -11.75
CA THR A 217 4.64 -25.75 -11.98
C THR A 217 5.77 -25.77 -13.02
N HIS A 218 5.82 -24.77 -13.89
CA HIS A 218 6.80 -24.66 -14.98
C HIS A 218 7.89 -23.65 -14.65
N ASP A 219 7.62 -22.69 -13.76
CA ASP A 219 8.60 -21.71 -13.28
C ASP A 219 8.50 -21.53 -11.76
N ALA A 220 9.39 -22.21 -11.02
CA ALA A 220 9.42 -22.13 -9.56
C ALA A 220 9.68 -20.71 -9.02
N ALA A 221 10.21 -19.79 -9.83
CA ALA A 221 10.40 -18.39 -9.45
C ALA A 221 9.10 -17.56 -9.56
N THR A 222 8.10 -18.07 -10.28
CA THR A 222 6.80 -17.41 -10.44
C THR A 222 5.81 -18.03 -9.46
N SER A 223 5.20 -17.20 -8.61
CA SER A 223 4.11 -17.62 -7.73
C SER A 223 2.80 -16.93 -8.14
N SER A 224 1.68 -17.56 -7.81
CA SER A 224 0.34 -17.01 -8.00
C SER A 224 -0.42 -16.96 -6.68
N ILE A 225 -1.21 -15.90 -6.51
CA ILE A 225 -2.19 -15.75 -5.44
C ILE A 225 -3.47 -16.43 -5.92
N ILE A 226 -3.93 -17.43 -5.19
CA ILE A 226 -5.17 -18.16 -5.45
C ILE A 226 -6.20 -17.76 -4.42
N PHE A 227 -7.40 -17.47 -4.88
CA PHE A 227 -8.56 -17.23 -4.03
C PHE A 227 -9.26 -18.56 -3.73
N SER A 228 -9.34 -18.93 -2.45
CA SER A 228 -9.72 -20.27 -2.01
C SER A 228 -11.09 -20.39 -1.34
N VAL A 229 -11.89 -19.32 -1.31
CA VAL A 229 -13.26 -19.38 -0.79
C VAL A 229 -14.21 -19.78 -1.91
N SER A 230 -14.44 -21.07 -2.05
CA SER A 230 -15.48 -21.63 -2.91
C SER A 230 -15.97 -22.95 -2.32
N ASP A 231 -17.00 -22.87 -1.48
CA ASP A 231 -17.75 -24.05 -1.00
C ASP A 231 -18.69 -24.62 -2.06
N ASN A 232 -18.82 -23.98 -3.21
CA ASN A 232 -19.67 -24.48 -4.27
C ASN A 232 -18.93 -25.53 -5.10
N ARG A 233 -18.96 -26.78 -4.61
CA ARG A 233 -18.52 -28.02 -5.27
C ARG A 233 -19.15 -28.29 -6.66
N ALA A 234 -19.89 -27.33 -7.22
CA ALA A 234 -20.62 -27.42 -8.48
C ALA A 234 -19.90 -26.77 -9.68
N SER A 235 -18.84 -25.97 -9.46
CA SER A 235 -18.12 -25.28 -10.55
C SER A 235 -16.90 -26.07 -10.99
N GLN A 236 -16.90 -26.65 -12.19
CA GLN A 236 -15.73 -27.30 -12.82
C GLN A 236 -14.61 -26.32 -13.22
N ALA A 237 -14.76 -25.02 -12.91
CA ALA A 237 -13.81 -23.99 -13.27
C ALA A 237 -12.63 -23.94 -12.27
N ALA A 238 -11.43 -23.72 -12.79
CA ALA A 238 -10.24 -23.51 -11.96
C ALA A 238 -10.44 -22.30 -11.02
N PRO A 239 -9.92 -22.34 -9.78
CA PRO A 239 -10.09 -21.25 -8.83
C PRO A 239 -9.47 -19.96 -9.39
N PRO A 240 -10.10 -18.78 -9.18
CA PRO A 240 -9.55 -17.50 -9.58
C PRO A 240 -8.15 -17.31 -9.03
N ARG A 241 -7.23 -16.84 -9.89
CA ARG A 241 -5.82 -16.62 -9.53
C ARG A 241 -5.25 -15.39 -10.23
N VAL A 242 -4.18 -14.83 -9.65
CA VAL A 242 -3.38 -13.75 -10.22
C VAL A 242 -1.90 -13.98 -9.92
N LYS A 243 -1.01 -13.62 -10.86
CA LYS A 243 0.44 -13.72 -10.65
C LYS A 243 0.88 -12.78 -9.52
N LEU A 244 1.79 -13.24 -8.67
CA LEU A 244 2.47 -12.39 -7.70
C LEU A 244 3.47 -11.48 -8.43
N PRO A 245 3.44 -10.16 -8.20
CA PRO A 245 4.33 -9.23 -8.89
C PRO A 245 5.79 -9.51 -8.57
N MET A 246 6.64 -9.29 -9.57
CA MET A 246 8.09 -9.41 -9.46
C MET A 246 8.73 -8.07 -9.79
N LEU A 247 9.61 -7.60 -8.92
CA LEU A 247 10.37 -6.38 -9.14
C LEU A 247 11.62 -6.73 -9.96
N HIS A 248 11.57 -6.51 -11.26
CA HIS A 248 12.69 -6.78 -12.19
C HIS A 248 13.57 -5.53 -12.37
N ALA A 249 13.99 -4.91 -11.26
CA ALA A 249 14.77 -3.68 -11.27
C ALA A 249 16.10 -3.86 -10.55
N THR A 250 17.06 -2.99 -10.86
CA THR A 250 18.36 -2.93 -10.18
C THR A 250 18.63 -1.52 -9.67
N GLU A 251 19.70 -1.35 -8.90
CA GLU A 251 20.19 -0.03 -8.49
C GLU A 251 20.50 0.88 -9.71
N GLN A 252 20.89 0.29 -10.84
CA GLN A 252 21.04 1.02 -12.09
C GLN A 252 19.70 1.58 -12.58
N SER A 253 18.61 0.79 -12.54
CA SER A 253 17.27 1.28 -12.90
C SER A 253 16.80 2.44 -12.01
N LEU A 254 17.17 2.41 -10.73
CA LEU A 254 16.90 3.52 -9.80
C LEU A 254 17.70 4.78 -10.17
N THR A 255 18.96 4.62 -10.55
CA THR A 255 19.84 5.71 -11.00
C THR A 255 19.35 6.31 -12.32
N GLU A 256 18.93 5.47 -13.26
CA GLU A 256 18.37 5.88 -14.56
C GLU A 256 17.11 6.75 -14.37
N LEU A 257 16.23 6.36 -13.44
CA LEU A 257 15.06 7.17 -13.08
C LEU A 257 15.46 8.57 -12.56
N GLN A 258 16.49 8.67 -11.72
CA GLN A 258 16.97 9.96 -11.22
C GLN A 258 17.57 10.82 -12.34
N CYS A 259 18.31 10.20 -13.26
CA CYS A 259 18.88 10.89 -14.42
C CYS A 259 17.78 11.43 -15.35
N ALA A 260 16.78 10.62 -15.70
CA ALA A 260 15.70 11.02 -16.60
C ALA A 260 14.96 12.29 -16.11
N TYR A 261 14.72 12.40 -14.80
CA TYR A 261 14.04 13.56 -14.20
C TYR A 261 14.94 14.77 -13.96
N ARG A 262 16.27 14.63 -14.03
CA ARG A 262 17.19 15.75 -13.92
C ARG A 262 17.27 16.58 -15.21
N TYR A 263 16.82 16.01 -16.34
CA TYR A 263 16.86 16.63 -17.66
C TYR A 263 15.47 17.00 -18.21
N MET A 264 14.42 16.92 -17.39
CA MET A 264 13.07 17.44 -17.67
C MET A 264 12.88 18.81 -17.01
#